data_AF-A0A817CU66-F1
#
_entry.id   AF-A0A817CU66-F1
#
_cell.length_a   1.000
_cell.length_b   1.000
_cell.length_c   1.000
_cell.angle_alpha   90.00
_cell.angle_beta   90.00
_cell.angle_gamma   90.00
#
_symmetry.space_group_name_H-M   'P 1'
#
loop_
_entity.id
_entity.type
_entity.pdbx_description
1 polymer ?
#
loop_
_entity_poly.entity_id
_entity_poly.type
_entity_poly.pdbx_seq_one_letter_code
_entity_poly.pdbx_strand_id
1 'polypeptide(L)'
;MNERHTFESVHPQSSSHIIIKHTTPFVPVLLSPQISRREREQTRERYCRALLNLYVSWRSVHDLYAVNQTWFEAFKIRKSLISSSSLKIIENIQLLHECKHDRDEHLHQVLGEAQNDSKIDPILIPNCSEKDQNTEEDDPEQLLQMLSFVNETTTNAYYASTDNQEQRYLNDALQAIDNTDRFAPLNSEFISVAFR
;
A
#
# COMPACT_ATOMS: atom_id res chain seq x y z
N MET A 1 16.15 23.66 -13.71
CA MET A 1 16.17 23.83 -12.24
C MET A 1 14.72 23.71 -11.78
N ASN A 2 14.40 22.78 -10.87
CA ASN A 2 13.01 22.54 -10.45
C ASN A 2 12.47 23.76 -9.70
N GLU A 3 11.22 24.16 -10.00
CA GLU A 3 10.55 25.28 -9.34
C GLU A 3 10.26 24.91 -7.88
N ARG A 4 10.64 25.81 -6.95
CA ARG A 4 10.46 25.61 -5.50
C ARG A 4 9.34 26.51 -5.01
N HIS A 5 8.41 25.92 -4.27
CA HIS A 5 7.29 26.62 -3.65
C HIS A 5 7.31 26.36 -2.13
N THR A 6 6.77 27.29 -1.37
CA THR A 6 6.57 27.15 0.08
C THR A 6 5.09 26.94 0.36
N PHE A 7 4.78 26.23 1.44
CA PHE A 7 3.40 26.18 1.92
C PHE A 7 2.94 27.56 2.39
N GLU A 8 1.62 27.76 2.40
CA GLU A 8 1.02 28.94 3.04
C GLU A 8 1.39 28.99 4.52
N SER A 9 1.50 30.20 5.08
CA SER A 9 1.94 30.40 6.48
C SER A 9 1.08 29.67 7.52
N VAL A 10 -0.18 29.40 7.20
CA VAL A 10 -1.14 28.69 8.05
C VAL A 10 -0.89 27.17 8.08
N HIS A 11 -0.14 26.63 7.12
CA HIS A 11 0.09 25.19 7.03
C HIS A 11 1.05 24.70 8.13
N PRO A 12 0.77 23.58 8.83
CA PRO A 12 1.58 23.09 9.95
C PRO A 12 3.04 22.79 9.57
N GLN A 13 3.31 22.56 8.29
CA GLN A 13 4.66 22.27 7.78
C GLN A 13 5.31 23.46 7.05
N SER A 14 4.73 24.66 7.12
CA SER A 14 5.23 25.85 6.39
C SER A 14 6.65 26.26 6.75
N SER A 15 7.08 26.01 8.00
CA SER A 15 8.41 26.32 8.49
C SER A 15 9.45 25.22 8.23
N SER A 16 9.02 24.00 7.90
CA SER A 16 9.91 22.82 7.84
C SER A 16 10.03 22.20 6.44
N HIS A 17 9.05 22.40 5.56
CA HIS A 17 9.00 21.73 4.26
C HIS A 17 8.90 22.73 3.11
N ILE A 18 9.47 22.35 1.96
CA ILE A 18 9.32 23.05 0.68
C ILE A 18 8.73 22.08 -0.35
N ILE A 19 7.90 22.60 -1.23
CA ILE A 19 7.31 21.86 -2.33
C ILE A 19 8.21 22.04 -3.55
N ILE A 20 8.60 20.94 -4.19
CA ILE A 20 9.40 20.98 -5.41
C ILE A 20 8.53 20.47 -6.54
N LYS A 21 8.34 21.31 -7.56
CA LYS A 21 7.64 20.91 -8.78
C LYS A 21 8.61 20.18 -9.70
N HIS A 22 8.29 18.92 -10.00
CA HIS A 22 9.06 18.15 -10.97
C HIS A 22 8.91 18.75 -12.38
N THR A 23 10.01 18.77 -13.14
CA THR A 23 10.02 19.31 -14.51
C THR A 23 9.19 18.44 -15.46
N THR A 24 9.16 17.13 -15.23
CA THR A 24 8.29 16.19 -15.96
C THR A 24 7.09 15.83 -15.08
N PRO A 25 5.85 15.91 -15.62
CA PRO A 25 4.70 15.40 -14.91
C PRO A 25 4.84 13.88 -14.79
N PHE A 26 4.77 13.37 -13.57
CA PHE A 26 4.66 11.94 -13.31
C PHE A 26 3.42 11.71 -12.45
N VAL A 27 2.71 10.63 -12.72
CA VAL A 27 1.57 10.20 -11.91
C VAL A 27 2.10 9.08 -11.02
N PRO A 28 2.19 9.27 -9.69
CA PRO A 28 2.58 8.20 -8.80
C PRO A 28 1.53 7.08 -8.91
N VAL A 29 1.99 5.89 -9.32
CA VAL A 29 1.18 4.68 -9.26
C VAL A 29 1.31 4.14 -7.85
N LEU A 30 0.26 4.31 -7.05
CA LEU A 30 0.20 3.71 -5.72
C LEU A 30 0.03 2.20 -5.88
N LEU A 31 1.10 1.46 -5.66
CA LEU A 31 1.05 0.00 -5.55
C LEU A 31 0.42 -0.34 -4.20
N SER A 32 -0.87 -0.63 -4.22
CA SER A 32 -1.61 -1.13 -3.06
C SER A 32 -2.02 -2.58 -3.31
N PRO A 33 -2.19 -3.39 -2.24
CA PRO A 33 -2.81 -4.70 -2.36
C PRO A 33 -4.16 -4.61 -3.07
N GLN A 34 -4.54 -5.68 -3.75
CA GLN A 34 -5.83 -5.71 -4.45
C GLN A 34 -6.98 -5.42 -3.48
N ILE A 35 -7.92 -4.57 -3.89
CA ILE A 35 -9.15 -4.34 -3.11
C ILE A 35 -9.87 -5.67 -2.95
N SER A 36 -10.25 -5.99 -1.71
CA SER A 36 -10.90 -7.26 -1.41
C SER A 36 -12.31 -7.38 -1.99
N ARG A 37 -12.80 -8.60 -2.19
CA ARG A 37 -14.21 -8.81 -2.61
C ARG A 37 -15.18 -8.48 -1.47
N ARG A 38 -16.35 -7.94 -1.81
CA ARG A 38 -17.37 -7.52 -0.84
C ARG A 38 -18.10 -8.68 -0.15
N GLU A 39 -18.28 -9.79 -0.86
CA GLU A 39 -19.19 -10.87 -0.46
C GLU A 39 -18.69 -11.74 0.69
N ARG A 40 -17.37 -11.81 0.92
CA ARG A 40 -16.82 -12.62 1.99
C ARG A 40 -16.84 -11.84 3.30
N GLU A 41 -17.47 -12.39 4.31
CA GLU A 41 -17.57 -11.77 5.64
C GLU A 41 -16.18 -11.45 6.22
N GLN A 42 -15.22 -12.35 6.04
CA GLN A 42 -13.82 -12.19 6.49
C GLN A 42 -13.13 -10.97 5.87
N THR A 43 -13.46 -10.62 4.62
CA THR A 43 -12.81 -9.51 3.90
C THR A 43 -13.65 -8.25 3.84
N ARG A 44 -14.89 -8.30 4.36
CA ARG A 44 -15.86 -7.20 4.31
C ARG A 44 -15.33 -5.93 4.98
N GLU A 45 -14.72 -6.07 6.15
CA GLU A 45 -14.11 -4.95 6.87
C GLU A 45 -12.93 -4.34 6.10
N ARG A 46 -12.07 -5.18 5.51
CA ARG A 46 -10.93 -4.73 4.69
C ARG A 46 -11.40 -4.01 3.42
N TYR A 47 -12.44 -4.53 2.76
CA TYR A 47 -13.09 -3.89 1.62
C TYR A 47 -13.64 -2.51 1.98
N CYS A 48 -14.46 -2.43 3.03
CA CYS A 48 -15.05 -1.16 3.47
C CYS A 48 -13.99 -0.13 3.88
N ARG A 49 -12.93 -0.56 4.57
CA ARG A 49 -11.78 0.28 4.92
C ARG A 49 -11.08 0.82 3.66
N ALA A 50 -10.83 -0.02 2.66
CA ALA A 50 -10.19 0.40 1.41
C ALA A 50 -11.04 1.45 0.68
N LEU A 51 -12.35 1.22 0.55
CA LEU A 51 -13.24 2.16 -0.12
C LEU A 51 -13.34 3.51 0.59
N LEU A 52 -13.42 3.51 1.92
CA LEU A 52 -13.45 4.74 2.70
C LEU A 52 -12.16 5.56 2.53
N ASN A 53 -11.00 4.91 2.55
CA ASN A 53 -9.72 5.59 2.34
C ASN A 53 -9.59 6.22 0.95
N LEU A 54 -10.14 5.58 -0.08
CA LEU A 54 -10.01 6.01 -1.47
C LEU A 54 -11.04 7.06 -1.88
N TYR A 55 -12.27 6.97 -1.38
CA TYR A 55 -13.42 7.71 -1.92
C TYR A 55 -14.04 8.72 -0.98
N VAL A 56 -13.67 8.72 0.31
CA VAL A 56 -14.05 9.78 1.24
C VAL A 56 -12.85 10.70 1.41
N SER A 57 -13.06 12.01 1.46
CA SER A 57 -11.99 12.95 1.79
C SER A 57 -11.77 12.94 3.31
N TRP A 58 -10.54 12.68 3.75
CA TRP A 58 -10.18 12.63 5.17
C TRP A 58 -8.85 13.34 5.44
N ARG A 59 -8.75 13.93 6.64
CA ARG A 59 -7.51 14.49 7.20
C ARG A 59 -7.06 13.72 8.43
N SER A 60 -7.99 13.05 9.10
CA SER A 60 -7.72 12.14 10.21
C SER A 60 -8.53 10.86 10.07
N VAL A 61 -8.11 9.81 10.78
CA VAL A 61 -8.85 8.53 10.82
C VAL A 61 -10.27 8.71 11.36
N HIS A 62 -10.50 9.71 12.21
CA HIS A 62 -11.82 10.01 12.78
C HIS A 62 -12.84 10.48 11.73
N ASP A 63 -12.36 11.04 10.60
CA ASP A 63 -13.22 11.41 9.49
C ASP A 63 -13.81 10.17 8.80
N LEU A 64 -13.09 9.05 8.84
CA LEU A 64 -13.49 7.78 8.23
C LEU A 64 -14.25 6.87 9.18
N TYR A 65 -13.88 6.85 10.46
CA TYR A 65 -14.36 5.87 11.43
C TYR A 65 -14.40 6.43 12.87
N ALA A 66 -15.46 6.14 13.63
CA ALA A 66 -15.58 6.49 15.05
C ALA A 66 -15.27 5.28 15.96
N VAL A 67 -14.80 5.51 17.19
CA VAL A 67 -14.16 4.46 18.03
C VAL A 67 -15.00 3.18 18.22
N ASN A 68 -16.34 3.26 18.20
CA ASN A 68 -17.25 2.14 18.52
C ASN A 68 -18.07 1.59 17.33
N GLN A 69 -17.65 1.76 16.07
CA GLN A 69 -18.46 1.36 14.91
C GLN A 69 -17.64 0.71 13.80
N THR A 70 -17.83 -0.57 13.50
CA THR A 70 -17.16 -1.32 12.39
C THR A 70 -17.00 -0.56 11.06
N TRP A 71 -16.01 -0.94 10.24
CA TRP A 71 -15.76 -0.30 8.94
C TRP A 71 -16.95 -0.45 8.01
N PHE A 72 -17.68 -1.57 8.10
CA PHE A 72 -18.93 -1.75 7.38
C PHE A 72 -20.00 -0.71 7.75
N GLU A 73 -20.23 -0.48 9.04
CA GLU A 73 -21.19 0.53 9.50
C GLU A 73 -20.72 1.95 9.16
N ALA A 74 -19.41 2.22 9.31
CA ALA A 74 -18.79 3.46 8.88
C ALA A 74 -19.04 3.76 7.41
N PHE A 75 -18.86 2.75 6.56
CA PHE A 75 -19.07 2.84 5.12
C PHE A 75 -20.53 3.10 4.78
N LYS A 76 -21.48 2.41 5.43
CA LYS A 76 -22.92 2.65 5.22
C LYS A 76 -23.31 4.10 5.52
N ILE A 77 -22.81 4.66 6.62
CA ILE A 77 -23.10 6.04 7.03
C ILE A 77 -22.51 7.04 6.03
N ARG A 78 -21.26 6.80 5.59
CA ARG A 78 -20.50 7.72 4.75
C ARG A 78 -20.68 7.50 3.25
N LYS A 79 -21.40 6.47 2.83
CA LYS A 79 -21.67 6.17 1.41
C LYS A 79 -22.31 7.35 0.68
N SER A 80 -23.13 8.14 1.38
CA SER A 80 -23.76 9.36 0.85
C SER A 80 -22.77 10.49 0.53
N LEU A 81 -21.58 10.46 1.13
CA LEU A 81 -20.50 11.43 0.86
C LEU A 81 -19.72 11.08 -0.42
N ILE A 82 -19.87 9.85 -0.92
CA ILE A 82 -19.19 9.37 -2.12
C ILE A 82 -19.98 9.84 -3.35
N SER A 83 -19.28 10.45 -4.30
CA SER A 83 -19.90 10.92 -5.54
C SER A 83 -20.53 9.78 -6.34
N SER A 84 -21.55 10.09 -7.13
CA SER A 84 -22.23 9.08 -7.97
C SER A 84 -21.31 8.45 -9.03
N SER A 85 -20.34 9.19 -9.55
CA SER A 85 -19.33 8.65 -10.46
C SER A 85 -18.38 7.68 -9.74
N SER A 86 -17.95 8.02 -8.53
CA SER A 86 -17.14 7.13 -7.69
C SER A 86 -17.89 5.86 -7.30
N LEU A 87 -19.19 5.94 -6.99
CA LEU A 87 -20.01 4.76 -6.71
C LEU A 87 -20.06 3.78 -7.90
N LYS A 88 -20.13 4.28 -9.14
CA LYS A 88 -20.03 3.43 -10.33
C LYS A 88 -18.68 2.71 -10.41
N ILE A 89 -17.59 3.36 -10.01
CA ILE A 89 -16.27 2.72 -9.96
C ILE A 89 -16.27 1.60 -8.90
N ILE A 90 -16.87 1.87 -7.74
CA ILE A 90 -17.01 0.86 -6.66
C ILE A 90 -17.82 -0.35 -7.13
N GLU A 91 -18.91 -0.13 -7.87
CA GLU A 91 -19.71 -1.20 -8.48
C GLU A 91 -18.90 -1.98 -9.53
N ASN A 92 -18.13 -1.28 -10.36
CA ASN A 92 -17.26 -1.92 -11.36
C ASN A 92 -16.16 -2.75 -10.72
N ILE A 93 -15.58 -2.33 -9.59
CA ILE A 93 -14.60 -3.14 -8.85
C ILE A 93 -15.21 -4.49 -8.49
N GLN A 94 -16.45 -4.48 -7.98
CA GLN A 94 -17.16 -5.71 -7.63
C GLN A 94 -17.47 -6.56 -8.87
N LEU A 95 -17.95 -5.95 -9.96
CA LEU A 95 -18.20 -6.64 -11.23
C LEU A 95 -16.92 -7.31 -11.78
N LEU A 96 -15.77 -6.65 -11.69
CA LEU A 96 -14.49 -7.22 -12.11
C LEU A 96 -14.11 -8.47 -11.30
N HIS A 97 -14.43 -8.51 -10.00
CA HIS A 97 -14.24 -9.71 -9.19
C HIS A 97 -15.15 -10.86 -9.63
N GLU A 98 -16.42 -10.57 -9.94
CA GLU A 98 -17.38 -11.56 -10.45
C GLU A 98 -16.91 -12.13 -11.80
N CYS A 99 -16.54 -11.26 -12.75
CA CYS A 99 -16.03 -11.72 -14.04
C CYS A 99 -14.72 -12.51 -13.92
N LYS A 100 -13.81 -12.13 -12.99
CA LYS A 100 -12.59 -12.90 -12.72
C LYS A 100 -12.96 -14.30 -12.19
N HIS A 101 -13.90 -14.38 -11.26
CA HIS A 101 -14.36 -15.64 -10.70
C HIS A 101 -14.95 -16.58 -11.76
N ASP A 102 -15.89 -16.09 -12.58
CA ASP A 102 -16.55 -16.89 -13.62
C ASP A 102 -15.54 -17.38 -14.67
N ARG A 103 -14.59 -16.51 -15.05
CA ARG A 103 -13.52 -16.85 -15.99
C ARG A 103 -12.61 -17.94 -15.42
N ASP A 104 -12.21 -17.80 -14.16
CA ASP A 104 -11.29 -18.73 -13.52
C ASP A 104 -11.99 -20.09 -13.29
N GLU A 105 -13.28 -20.11 -12.91
CA GLU A 105 -14.10 -21.33 -12.82
C GLU A 105 -14.20 -22.04 -14.18
N HIS A 106 -14.53 -21.29 -15.24
CA HIS A 106 -14.58 -21.84 -16.59
C HIS A 106 -13.22 -22.42 -17.04
N LEU A 107 -12.13 -21.72 -16.74
CA LEU A 107 -10.77 -22.19 -17.05
C LEU A 107 -10.46 -23.50 -16.29
N HIS A 108 -10.82 -23.59 -15.01
CA HIS A 108 -10.66 -24.81 -14.22
C HIS A 108 -11.45 -25.98 -14.81
N GLN A 109 -12.67 -25.74 -15.28
CA GLN A 109 -13.47 -26.76 -15.95
C GLN A 109 -12.80 -27.25 -17.24
N VAL A 110 -12.38 -26.34 -18.13
CA VAL A 110 -11.72 -26.69 -19.39
C VAL A 110 -10.43 -27.47 -19.16
N LEU A 111 -9.62 -27.06 -18.16
CA LEU A 111 -8.41 -27.79 -17.78
C LEU A 111 -8.72 -29.18 -17.23
N GLY A 112 -9.78 -29.32 -16.44
CA GLY A 112 -10.23 -30.62 -15.93
C GLY A 112 -10.70 -31.56 -17.03
N GLU A 113 -11.49 -31.05 -17.99
CA GLU A 113 -11.94 -31.80 -19.16
C GLU A 113 -10.77 -32.24 -20.04
N ALA A 114 -9.83 -31.34 -20.32
CA ALA A 114 -8.70 -31.63 -21.18
C ALA A 114 -7.62 -32.53 -20.51
N GLN A 115 -7.58 -32.61 -19.17
CA GLN A 115 -6.78 -33.61 -18.46
C GLN A 115 -7.36 -35.03 -18.59
N ASN A 116 -8.68 -35.17 -18.75
CA ASN A 116 -9.31 -36.46 -19.01
C ASN A 116 -9.03 -36.94 -20.45
N ASP A 117 -8.90 -36.00 -21.39
CA ASP A 117 -8.52 -36.26 -22.79
C ASP A 117 -7.00 -36.17 -23.00
N SER A 118 -6.26 -37.10 -22.40
CA SER A 118 -4.84 -37.46 -22.65
C SER A 118 -4.09 -36.77 -23.82
N LYS A 119 -3.69 -35.49 -23.66
CA LYS A 119 -2.46 -34.78 -24.15
C LYS A 119 -2.73 -33.27 -24.17
N ILE A 120 -2.29 -32.55 -23.15
CA ILE A 120 -2.09 -31.10 -23.24
C ILE A 120 -0.61 -30.81 -23.04
N ASP A 121 -0.01 -30.08 -23.98
CA ASP A 121 1.36 -29.59 -23.86
C ASP A 121 1.45 -28.58 -22.70
N PRO A 122 2.40 -28.74 -21.76
CA PRO A 122 2.52 -27.93 -20.54
C PRO A 122 2.92 -26.45 -20.79
N ILE A 123 3.02 -26.02 -22.05
CA ILE A 123 3.40 -24.66 -22.46
C ILE A 123 2.21 -23.69 -22.41
N LEU A 124 0.96 -24.18 -22.42
CA LEU A 124 -0.25 -23.35 -22.39
C LEU A 124 -0.84 -23.19 -20.99
N ILE A 125 -0.02 -23.14 -19.94
CA ILE A 125 -0.48 -22.72 -18.62
C ILE A 125 -0.29 -21.20 -18.56
N PRO A 126 -1.34 -20.36 -18.69
CA PRO A 126 -1.19 -18.95 -18.39
C PRO A 126 -0.76 -18.83 -16.93
N ASN A 127 0.35 -18.15 -16.70
CA ASN A 127 0.88 -17.85 -15.36
C ASN A 127 0.03 -16.80 -14.62
N CYS A 128 -1.29 -16.82 -14.81
CA CYS A 128 -2.25 -15.89 -14.22
C CYS A 128 -2.78 -16.38 -12.87
N SER A 129 -2.06 -17.28 -12.19
CA SER A 129 -2.33 -17.59 -10.78
C SER A 129 -1.87 -16.42 -9.92
N GLU A 130 -2.53 -15.27 -10.07
CA GLU A 130 -2.66 -14.32 -8.99
C GLU A 130 -3.51 -15.02 -7.94
N LYS A 131 -2.84 -15.76 -7.03
CA LYS A 131 -3.48 -16.26 -5.82
C LYS A 131 -4.33 -15.13 -5.24
N ASP A 132 -5.59 -15.45 -4.97
CA ASP A 132 -6.52 -14.53 -4.35
C ASP A 132 -5.92 -14.09 -3.00
N GLN A 133 -5.29 -12.91 -2.95
CA GLN A 133 -4.65 -12.34 -1.75
C GLN A 133 -5.64 -12.10 -0.58
N ASN A 134 -6.90 -12.47 -0.78
CA ASN A 134 -7.99 -12.39 0.18
C ASN A 134 -8.07 -13.60 1.14
N THR A 135 -7.22 -14.63 0.98
CA THR A 135 -7.28 -15.86 1.80
C THR A 135 -6.18 -15.95 2.86
N GLU A 136 -5.10 -15.19 2.74
CA GLU A 136 -4.02 -15.20 3.73
C GLU A 136 -4.16 -13.96 4.63
N GLU A 137 -4.33 -14.18 5.93
CA GLU A 137 -4.03 -13.12 6.91
C GLU A 137 -2.59 -12.71 6.66
N ASP A 138 -2.33 -11.42 6.39
CA ASP A 138 -0.98 -10.94 6.16
C ASP A 138 -0.15 -11.27 7.40
N ASP A 139 0.69 -12.31 7.30
CA ASP A 139 1.61 -12.69 8.37
C ASP A 139 2.53 -11.49 8.63
N PRO A 140 2.48 -10.91 9.84
CA PRO A 140 3.28 -9.74 10.16
C PRO A 140 4.78 -10.02 9.98
N GLU A 141 5.22 -11.27 10.12
CA GLU A 141 6.61 -11.68 9.92
C GLU A 141 6.99 -11.69 8.44
N GLN A 142 6.13 -12.17 7.55
CA GLN A 142 6.33 -12.03 6.09
C GLN A 142 6.34 -10.58 5.63
N LEU A 143 5.46 -9.72 6.18
CA LEU A 143 5.48 -8.29 5.86
C LEU A 143 6.78 -7.62 6.32
N LEU A 144 7.25 -7.95 7.53
CA LEU A 144 8.54 -7.47 8.06
C LEU A 144 9.71 -7.94 7.20
N GLN A 145 9.68 -9.20 6.74
CA GLN A 145 10.71 -9.78 5.88
C GLN A 145 10.71 -9.18 4.47
N MET A 146 9.53 -8.87 3.92
CA MET A 146 9.43 -8.20 2.63
C MET A 146 9.91 -6.74 2.71
N LEU A 147 9.59 -6.04 3.80
CA LEU A 147 10.09 -4.69 4.05
C LEU A 147 11.61 -4.66 4.28
N SER A 148 12.20 -5.68 4.93
CA SER A 148 13.66 -5.76 5.07
C SER A 148 14.35 -5.99 3.73
N PHE A 149 13.77 -6.84 2.86
CA PHE A 149 14.31 -7.09 1.53
C PHE A 149 14.22 -5.86 0.61
N VAL A 150 13.11 -5.11 0.69
CA VAL A 150 12.96 -3.84 -0.02
C VAL A 150 13.94 -2.82 0.52
N ASN A 151 14.17 -2.74 1.83
CA ASN A 151 15.14 -1.83 2.41
C ASN A 151 16.56 -2.12 1.90
N GLU A 152 16.97 -3.39 1.86
CA GLU A 152 18.30 -3.84 1.41
C GLU A 152 18.50 -3.70 -0.10
N THR A 153 17.45 -3.97 -0.88
CA THR A 153 17.49 -3.80 -2.35
C THR A 153 17.46 -2.32 -2.72
N THR A 154 16.67 -1.51 -2.01
CA THR A 154 16.59 -0.06 -2.24
C THR A 154 17.87 0.62 -1.79
N THR A 155 18.48 0.24 -0.66
CA THR A 155 19.79 0.75 -0.25
C THR A 155 20.87 0.35 -1.25
N ASN A 156 20.94 -0.92 -1.68
CA ASN A 156 21.94 -1.35 -2.65
C ASN A 156 21.77 -0.70 -4.04
N ALA A 157 20.53 -0.55 -4.52
CA ALA A 157 20.23 0.15 -5.78
C ALA A 157 20.51 1.65 -5.67
N TYR A 158 20.24 2.26 -4.52
CA TYR A 158 20.54 3.67 -4.22
C TYR A 158 22.05 3.92 -4.12
N TYR A 159 22.79 3.09 -3.40
CA TYR A 159 24.26 3.17 -3.32
C TYR A 159 24.94 2.96 -4.68
N ALA A 160 24.33 2.17 -5.57
CA ALA A 160 24.80 1.98 -6.94
C ALA A 160 24.45 3.14 -7.89
N SER A 161 23.45 3.98 -7.57
CA SER A 161 22.95 5.04 -8.48
C SER A 161 23.30 6.47 -8.06
N THR A 162 23.76 6.71 -6.84
CA THR A 162 24.08 8.07 -6.36
C THR A 162 25.51 8.47 -6.68
N ASP A 163 25.67 9.59 -7.38
CA ASP A 163 26.94 10.32 -7.43
C ASP A 163 27.35 10.74 -6.01
N ASN A 164 28.66 10.83 -5.77
CA ASN A 164 29.35 10.92 -4.48
C ASN A 164 28.85 12.07 -3.56
N GLN A 165 28.13 13.03 -4.13
CA GLN A 165 27.61 14.22 -3.44
C GLN A 165 26.43 13.91 -2.51
N GLU A 166 25.46 13.10 -2.93
CA GLU A 166 24.28 12.79 -2.09
C GLU A 166 24.66 11.91 -0.89
N GLN A 167 25.58 10.97 -1.09
CA GLN A 167 26.14 10.13 -0.02
C GLN A 167 26.90 10.97 1.01
N ARG A 168 27.61 12.01 0.58
CA ARG A 168 28.27 12.95 1.50
C ARG A 168 27.27 13.72 2.34
N TYR A 169 26.20 14.25 1.76
CA TYR A 169 25.16 14.92 2.53
C TYR A 169 24.47 14.01 3.54
N LEU A 170 24.23 12.75 3.17
CA LEU A 170 23.64 11.75 4.07
C LEU A 170 24.58 11.42 5.24
N ASN A 171 25.86 11.21 4.96
CA ASN A 171 26.87 10.96 5.99
C ASN A 171 27.08 12.17 6.90
N ASP A 172 27.15 13.38 6.34
CA ASP A 172 27.27 14.62 7.12
C ASP A 172 26.04 14.84 8.02
N ALA A 173 24.84 14.51 7.54
CA ALA A 173 23.61 14.58 8.33
C ALA A 173 23.59 13.56 9.47
N LEU A 174 23.98 12.32 9.22
CA LEU A 174 24.09 11.28 10.24
C LEU A 174 25.13 11.66 11.30
N GLN A 175 26.30 12.16 10.88
CA GLN A 175 27.34 12.62 11.79
C GLN A 175 26.88 13.83 12.61
N ALA A 176 26.15 14.78 12.02
CA ALA A 176 25.58 15.91 12.74
C ALA A 176 24.54 15.46 13.77
N ILE A 177 23.75 14.43 13.48
CA ILE A 177 22.78 13.86 14.41
C ILE A 177 23.51 13.19 15.59
N ASP A 178 24.53 12.37 15.34
CA ASP A 178 25.34 11.72 16.39
C ASP A 178 26.02 12.76 17.30
N ASN A 179 26.57 13.83 16.73
CA ASN A 179 27.22 14.90 17.49
C ASN A 179 26.26 15.69 18.41
N THR A 180 24.96 15.61 18.18
CA THR A 180 23.97 16.32 19.01
C THR A 180 23.49 15.51 20.21
N ASP A 181 23.91 14.24 20.34
CA ASP A 181 23.53 13.29 21.41
C ASP A 181 22.01 13.22 21.69
N ARG A 182 21.20 13.72 20.75
CA ARG A 182 19.77 14.00 20.94
C ARG A 182 18.95 12.72 21.14
N PHE A 183 19.43 11.61 20.62
CA PHE A 183 18.78 10.30 20.66
C PHE A 183 19.47 9.29 21.61
N ALA A 184 20.54 9.70 22.31
CA ALA A 184 21.21 8.85 23.30
C ALA A 184 20.27 8.25 24.38
N PRO A 185 19.22 8.95 24.86
CA PRO A 185 18.28 8.37 25.83
C PRO A 185 17.49 7.18 25.27
N LEU A 186 17.10 7.24 23.98
CA LEU A 186 16.27 6.21 23.33
C LEU A 186 17.06 4.92 23.08
N ASN A 187 18.36 5.02 22.80
CA ASN A 187 19.22 3.85 22.62
C ASN A 187 19.48 3.09 23.92
N SER A 188 19.34 3.75 25.09
CA SER A 188 19.51 3.10 26.40
C SER A 188 18.30 2.25 26.81
N GLU A 189 17.08 2.62 26.39
CA GLU A 189 15.86 1.86 26.70
C GLU A 189 15.84 0.53 25.94
N PHE A 190 16.31 0.50 24.69
CA PHE A 190 16.36 -0.72 23.88
C PHE A 190 17.36 -1.77 24.39
N ILE A 191 18.47 -1.36 25.01
CA ILE A 191 19.45 -2.31 25.57
C ILE A 191 18.97 -2.89 26.91
N SER A 192 18.12 -2.18 27.66
CA SER A 192 17.61 -2.66 28.95
C SER A 192 16.55 -3.77 28.85
N VAL A 193 15.89 -3.92 27.70
CA VAL A 193 14.86 -4.94 27.48
C VAL A 193 15.44 -6.28 26.99
N ALA A 194 16.68 -6.29 26.50
CA ALA A 194 17.34 -7.52 26.02
C ALA A 194 18.02 -8.35 27.13
N PHE A 195 18.09 -7.84 28.37
CA PHE A 195 18.57 -8.59 29.54
C PHE A 195 17.60 -8.44 30.72
N ARG A 196 16.42 -9.06 30.60
CA ARG A 196 15.63 -9.50 31.75
C ARG A 196 14.73 -10.67 31.41
#